data_AF-A0A7Z9PRI0-F1
#
_entry.id   AF-A0A7Z9PRI0-F1
#
_cell.length_a   1.000
_cell.length_b   1.000
_cell.length_c   1.000
_cell.angle_alpha   90.00
_cell.angle_beta   90.00
_cell.angle_gamma   90.00
#
_symmetry.space_group_name_H-M   'P 1'
#
loop_
_entity.id
_entity.type
_entity.pdbx_description
1 polymer ?
#
loop_
_entity_poly.entity_id
_entity_poly.type
_entity_poly.pdbx_seq_one_letter_code
_entity_poly.pdbx_strand_id
1 'polypeptide(L)'
;FEDFRLPLRGRIDRLDKLGDGYEVVDYKTGRKLPAPRSAIFDRGRLLQYAVYALVTEDLLGGAKVMKSSYYFPTVGAERTWRRYDPPAREEVKQVLEIVLDPLNTGAFVHTHRSKEDCRYCDFRGACGAHIDANIKAKLENRDNAVLESRRRLLETK
;
A
#
# COMPACT_ATOMS: atom_id res chain seq x y z
N PHE A 1 0.79 18.33 -9.71
CA PHE A 1 -0.54 18.18 -9.06
C PHE A 1 -0.65 19.19 -7.94
N GLU A 2 -1.18 20.38 -8.20
CA GLU A 2 -1.42 21.37 -7.12
C GLU A 2 -2.82 21.23 -6.49
N ASP A 3 -3.78 20.59 -7.18
CA ASP A 3 -5.18 20.47 -6.73
C ASP A 3 -5.69 19.03 -6.46
N PHE A 4 -4.83 18.01 -6.46
CA PHE A 4 -5.28 16.64 -6.13
C PHE A 4 -5.49 16.49 -4.62
N ARG A 5 -6.73 16.68 -4.16
CA ARG A 5 -7.16 16.37 -2.79
C ARG A 5 -7.83 15.00 -2.77
N LEU A 6 -7.21 14.04 -2.07
CA LEU A 6 -7.80 12.73 -1.83
C LEU A 6 -8.46 12.72 -0.45
N PRO A 7 -9.80 12.77 -0.35
CA PRO A 7 -10.47 12.56 0.91
C PRO A 7 -10.26 11.11 1.35
N LEU A 8 -9.51 10.91 2.42
CA LEU A 8 -9.34 9.61 3.05
C LEU A 8 -10.27 9.49 4.25
N ARG A 9 -10.97 8.36 4.33
CA ARG A 9 -11.74 7.97 5.51
C ARG A 9 -11.28 6.59 5.95
N GLY A 10 -11.06 6.44 7.24
CA GLY A 10 -10.63 5.17 7.82
C GLY A 10 -10.73 5.18 9.33
N ARG A 11 -10.15 4.16 9.94
CA ARG A 11 -10.03 4.02 11.39
C ARG A 11 -8.64 3.51 11.70
N ILE A 12 -7.96 4.22 12.60
CA ILE A 12 -6.72 3.74 13.21
C ILE A 12 -7.12 2.81 14.36
N ASP A 13 -6.55 1.61 14.38
CA ASP A 13 -6.90 0.56 15.34
C ASP A 13 -6.48 0.92 16.77
N ARG A 14 -5.22 1.34 16.94
CA ARG A 14 -4.66 1.75 18.24
C ARG A 14 -3.52 2.77 18.07
N LEU A 15 -3.46 3.71 19.00
CA LEU A 15 -2.36 4.65 19.17
C LEU A 15 -1.77 4.49 20.57
N ASP A 16 -0.47 4.24 20.65
CA ASP A 16 0.27 4.16 21.91
C ASP A 16 1.16 5.40 22.05
N LYS A 17 1.10 6.09 23.18
CA LYS A 17 2.00 7.23 23.46
C LYS A 17 3.38 6.71 23.88
N LEU A 18 4.43 7.19 23.21
CA LEU A 18 5.83 6.83 23.43
C LEU A 18 6.66 8.09 23.75
N GLY A 19 6.68 8.50 25.02
CA GLY A 19 7.32 9.76 25.41
C GLY A 19 6.68 10.94 24.68
N ASP A 20 7.48 11.61 23.85
CA ASP A 20 7.06 12.78 23.06
C ASP A 20 6.45 12.42 21.70
N GLY A 21 6.39 11.14 21.34
CA GLY A 21 5.83 10.67 20.07
C GLY A 21 4.80 9.57 20.26
N TYR A 22 4.43 8.95 19.14
CA TYR A 22 3.40 7.90 19.09
C TYR A 22 3.86 6.66 18.32
N GLU A 23 3.29 5.51 18.67
CA GLU A 23 3.31 4.31 17.84
C GLU A 23 1.88 4.02 17.35
N VAL A 24 1.75 3.84 16.05
CA VAL A 24 0.51 3.36 15.43
C VAL A 24 0.54 1.84 15.44
N VAL A 25 -0.51 1.21 15.96
CA VAL A 25 -0.63 -0.26 15.96
C VAL A 25 -1.88 -0.67 15.19
N ASP A 26 -1.71 -1.58 14.25
CA ASP A 26 -2.77 -2.19 13.46
C ASP A 26 -2.81 -3.71 13.71
N TYR A 27 -4.00 -4.22 14.02
CA TYR A 27 -4.20 -5.61 14.39
C TYR A 27 -4.42 -6.47 13.14
N LYS A 28 -3.59 -7.51 12.98
CA LYS A 28 -3.65 -8.43 11.85
C LYS A 28 -3.95 -9.85 12.31
N THR A 29 -5.03 -10.43 11.79
CA THR A 29 -5.46 -11.81 12.10
C THR A 29 -4.86 -12.87 11.17
N GLY A 30 -4.04 -12.48 10.20
CA GLY A 30 -3.37 -13.40 9.27
C GLY A 30 -2.41 -14.38 9.98
N ARG A 31 -2.27 -15.59 9.43
CA ARG A 31 -1.50 -16.68 10.08
C ARG A 31 0.02 -16.56 10.00
N LYS A 32 0.56 -15.67 9.17
CA LYS A 32 2.01 -15.48 9.02
C LYS A 32 2.35 -14.03 8.72
N LEU A 33 3.45 -13.58 9.31
CA LEU A 33 4.26 -12.53 8.75
C LEU A 33 4.91 -13.09 7.47
N PRO A 34 4.61 -12.58 6.26
CA PRO A 34 5.40 -12.88 5.06
C PRO A 34 6.87 -12.54 5.33
N ALA A 35 7.85 -12.98 4.53
CA ALA A 35 9.22 -12.45 4.66
C ALA A 35 9.22 -10.90 4.71
N PRO A 36 10.21 -10.25 5.36
CA PRO A 36 10.31 -8.79 5.34
C PRO A 36 10.16 -8.33 3.89
N ARG A 37 9.18 -7.45 3.65
CA ARG A 37 9.07 -6.86 2.32
C ARG A 37 10.31 -5.99 2.16
N SER A 38 11.08 -6.21 1.09
CA SER A 38 12.33 -5.49 0.83
C SER A 38 12.12 -4.00 0.54
N ALA A 39 10.87 -3.66 0.27
CA ALA A 39 10.37 -2.40 -0.25
C ALA A 39 9.60 -1.62 0.80
N ILE A 40 9.83 -0.30 0.88
CA ILE A 40 9.09 0.60 1.79
C ILE A 40 7.59 0.49 1.51
N PHE A 41 7.18 0.54 0.24
CA PHE A 41 5.77 0.50 -0.15
C PHE A 41 5.32 -0.80 -0.84
N ASP A 42 6.24 -1.75 -1.08
CA ASP A 42 5.98 -2.98 -1.84
C ASP A 42 5.20 -2.71 -3.13
N ARG A 43 5.71 -1.78 -3.95
CA ARG A 43 5.07 -1.40 -5.22
C ARG A 43 3.61 -1.00 -5.04
N GLY A 44 3.34 -0.22 -3.99
CA GLY A 44 2.00 0.26 -3.62
C GLY A 44 1.12 -0.74 -2.88
N ARG A 45 1.64 -1.89 -2.45
CA ARG A 45 0.89 -2.94 -1.74
C ARG A 45 1.06 -2.89 -0.22
N LEU A 46 1.89 -1.97 0.28
CA LEU A 46 2.13 -1.72 1.69
C LEU A 46 2.03 -0.21 1.95
N LEU A 47 0.80 0.29 2.07
CA LEU A 47 0.53 1.73 2.27
C LEU A 47 -0.03 2.06 3.66
N GLN A 48 -0.73 1.11 4.29
CA GLN A 48 -1.53 1.38 5.48
C GLN A 48 -0.69 1.95 6.64
N TYR A 49 0.48 1.37 6.93
CA TYR A 49 1.35 1.85 8.02
C TYR A 49 1.80 3.31 7.78
N ALA A 50 2.16 3.66 6.55
CA ALA A 50 2.63 4.99 6.18
C ALA A 50 1.48 6.02 6.18
N VAL A 51 0.33 5.66 5.62
CA VAL A 51 -0.87 6.52 5.60
C VAL A 51 -1.37 6.77 7.02
N TYR A 52 -1.40 5.74 7.87
CA TYR A 52 -1.87 5.91 9.25
C TYR A 52 -0.91 6.77 10.06
N ALA A 53 0.40 6.64 9.84
CA ALA A 53 1.38 7.52 10.47
C ALA A 53 1.11 8.99 10.11
N LEU A 54 1.00 9.32 8.82
CA LEU A 54 0.73 10.70 8.39
C LEU A 54 -0.58 11.26 8.92
N VAL A 55 -1.66 10.48 8.85
CA VAL A 55 -2.95 10.91 9.38
C VAL A 55 -2.88 11.13 10.90
N THR A 56 -2.13 10.31 11.62
CA THR A 56 -1.92 10.48 13.06
C THR A 56 -1.18 11.78 13.37
N GLU A 57 -0.09 12.07 12.65
CA GLU A 57 0.64 13.33 12.82
C GLU A 57 -0.26 14.54 12.53
N ASP A 58 -1.07 14.48 11.46
CA ASP A 58 -2.03 15.55 11.11
C ASP A 58 -3.12 15.72 12.18
N LEU A 59 -3.69 14.64 12.69
CA LEU A 59 -4.72 14.66 13.74
C LEU A 59 -4.19 15.15 15.10
N LEU A 60 -2.91 14.91 15.39
CA LEU A 60 -2.27 15.26 16.66
C LEU A 60 -1.44 16.54 16.58
N GLY A 61 -1.70 17.41 15.60
CA GLY A 61 -1.08 18.73 15.52
C GLY A 61 0.42 18.70 15.24
N GLY A 62 0.90 17.70 14.48
CA GLY A 62 2.31 17.52 14.12
C GLY A 62 3.11 16.68 15.10
N ALA A 63 2.48 16.04 16.08
CA ALA A 63 3.17 15.11 16.97
C ALA A 63 3.73 13.92 16.17
N LYS A 64 5.01 13.62 16.36
CA LYS A 64 5.73 12.65 15.54
C LYS A 64 5.25 11.22 15.78
N VAL A 65 5.02 10.48 14.71
CA VAL A 65 4.89 9.02 14.78
C VAL A 65 6.28 8.40 14.66
N MET A 66 6.71 7.76 15.74
CA MET A 66 8.04 7.16 15.83
C MET A 66 8.07 5.77 15.21
N LYS A 67 6.95 5.04 15.25
CA LYS A 67 6.85 3.64 14.80
C LYS A 67 5.45 3.36 14.26
N SER A 68 5.37 2.46 13.29
CA SER A 68 4.12 1.81 12.92
C SER A 68 4.27 0.30 12.99
N SER A 69 3.28 -0.37 13.57
CA SER A 69 3.37 -1.77 13.92
C SER A 69 2.16 -2.55 13.47
N TYR A 70 2.41 -3.68 12.83
CA TYR A 70 1.41 -4.72 12.66
C TYR A 70 1.57 -5.74 13.79
N TYR A 71 0.51 -5.90 14.59
CA TYR A 71 0.45 -6.85 15.68
C TYR A 71 -0.46 -8.02 15.32
N PHE A 72 0.06 -9.23 15.48
CA PHE A 72 -0.57 -10.49 15.11
C PHE A 72 -0.94 -11.26 16.39
N PRO A 73 -2.14 -11.05 16.96
CA PRO A 73 -2.56 -11.67 18.22
C PRO A 73 -2.93 -13.16 18.09
N THR A 74 -2.47 -13.84 17.03
CA THR A 74 -2.84 -15.23 16.74
C THR A 74 -1.97 -16.21 17.54
N VAL A 75 -2.62 -17.18 18.20
CA VAL A 75 -1.95 -18.28 18.91
C VAL A 75 -1.09 -19.07 17.91
N GLY A 76 0.21 -19.19 18.19
CA GLY A 76 1.18 -19.88 17.33
C GLY A 76 1.94 -18.99 16.32
N ALA A 77 1.80 -17.67 16.37
CA ALA A 77 2.64 -16.78 15.59
C ALA A 77 4.09 -16.79 16.13
N GLU A 78 5.06 -17.21 15.30
CA GLU A 78 6.50 -17.20 15.64
C GLU A 78 7.02 -15.78 15.95
N ARG A 79 6.39 -14.76 15.35
CA ARG A 79 6.68 -13.34 15.56
C ARG A 79 5.36 -12.58 15.56
N THR A 80 4.99 -12.06 16.72
CA THR A 80 3.72 -11.36 16.93
C THR A 80 3.77 -9.90 16.47
N TRP A 81 4.96 -9.31 16.33
CA TRP A 81 5.13 -7.90 15.94
C TRP A 81 5.91 -7.78 14.65
N ARG A 82 5.44 -6.90 13.76
CA ARG A 82 6.22 -6.35 12.66
C ARG A 82 6.20 -4.84 12.77
N ARG A 83 7.39 -4.26 12.85
CA ARG A 83 7.60 -2.83 13.02
C ARG A 83 8.13 -2.24 11.72
N TYR A 84 7.73 -1.01 11.45
CA TYR A 84 8.16 -0.19 10.34
C TYR A 84 8.50 1.20 10.85
N ASP A 85 9.57 1.76 10.29
CA ASP A 85 9.85 3.19 10.41
C ASP A 85 8.92 3.93 9.43
N PRO A 86 8.12 4.91 9.89
CA PRO A 86 7.30 5.70 8.99
C PRO A 86 8.18 6.43 7.96
N PRO A 87 7.88 6.34 6.66
CA PRO A 87 8.61 7.07 5.62
C PRO A 87 8.29 8.56 5.68
N ALA A 88 9.08 9.38 4.97
CA ALA A 88 8.83 10.81 4.91
C ALA A 88 7.49 11.11 4.19
N ARG A 89 6.82 12.20 4.59
CA ARG A 89 5.55 12.63 3.98
C ARG A 89 5.60 12.69 2.46
N GLU A 90 6.69 13.21 1.91
CA GLU A 90 6.85 13.36 0.47
C GLU A 90 6.93 11.99 -0.25
N GLU A 91 7.58 10.99 0.36
CA GLU A 91 7.63 9.63 -0.22
C GLU A 91 6.24 8.98 -0.26
N VAL A 92 5.44 9.16 0.79
CA VAL A 92 4.06 8.66 0.83
C VAL A 92 3.20 9.37 -0.20
N LYS A 93 3.34 10.69 -0.33
CA LYS A 93 2.63 11.48 -1.34
C LYS A 93 2.96 10.98 -2.74
N GLN A 94 4.25 10.82 -3.06
CA GLN A 94 4.71 10.33 -4.35
C GLN A 94 4.16 8.94 -4.69
N VAL A 95 4.18 7.99 -3.76
CA VAL A 95 3.64 6.64 -4.04
C VAL A 95 2.12 6.68 -4.18
N LEU A 96 1.40 7.49 -3.41
CA LEU A 96 -0.05 7.63 -3.53
C LEU A 96 -0.44 8.25 -4.88
N GLU A 97 0.28 9.28 -5.33
CA GLU A 97 0.07 9.86 -6.67
C GLU A 97 0.22 8.79 -7.75
N ILE A 98 1.28 7.98 -7.70
CA ILE A 98 1.51 6.90 -8.68
C ILE A 98 0.42 5.83 -8.60
N VAL A 99 -0.01 5.43 -7.39
CA VAL A 99 -1.03 4.39 -7.18
C VAL A 99 -2.41 4.85 -7.66
N LEU A 100 -2.72 6.14 -7.51
CA LEU A 100 -4.04 6.70 -7.80
C LEU A 100 -4.16 7.29 -9.21
N ASP A 101 -3.04 7.53 -9.90
CA ASP A 101 -3.00 8.02 -11.28
C ASP A 101 -3.94 7.26 -12.24
N PRO A 102 -4.11 5.92 -12.16
CA PRO A 102 -5.09 5.19 -12.98
C PRO A 102 -6.54 5.69 -12.86
N LEU A 103 -6.92 6.31 -11.73
CA LEU A 103 -8.24 6.91 -11.55
C LEU A 103 -8.44 8.13 -12.45
N ASN A 104 -7.37 8.87 -12.74
CA ASN A 104 -7.40 10.05 -13.59
C ASN A 104 -7.27 9.67 -15.07
N THR A 105 -6.42 8.69 -15.38
CA THR A 105 -6.11 8.29 -16.77
C THR A 105 -7.07 7.24 -17.34
N GLY A 106 -7.91 6.62 -16.51
CA GLY A 106 -8.76 5.50 -16.90
C GLY A 106 -7.99 4.19 -17.11
N ALA A 107 -6.75 4.11 -16.61
CA ALA A 107 -5.81 3.01 -16.82
C ALA A 107 -6.12 1.76 -15.96
N PHE A 108 -7.34 1.22 -16.05
CA PHE A 108 -7.76 0.04 -15.29
C PHE A 108 -7.25 -1.25 -15.95
N VAL A 109 -5.99 -1.58 -15.66
CA VAL A 109 -5.38 -2.82 -16.15
C VAL A 109 -5.52 -3.97 -15.19
N HIS A 110 -5.59 -5.16 -15.76
CA HIS A 110 -5.47 -6.41 -15.02
C HIS A 110 -4.18 -6.48 -14.21
N THR A 111 -4.20 -7.29 -13.15
CA THR A 111 -2.98 -7.60 -12.40
C THR A 111 -1.98 -8.38 -13.25
N HIS A 112 -0.68 -8.14 -13.02
CA HIS A 112 0.41 -8.95 -13.58
C HIS A 112 0.78 -10.13 -12.68
N ARG A 113 0.13 -10.27 -11.51
CA ARG A 113 0.33 -11.33 -10.51
C ARG A 113 -0.91 -12.20 -10.38
N SER A 114 -1.41 -12.71 -11.50
CA SER A 114 -2.72 -13.37 -11.56
C SER A 114 -2.83 -14.58 -10.63
N LYS A 115 -1.74 -15.32 -10.41
CA LYS A 115 -1.75 -16.48 -9.50
C LYS A 115 -2.03 -16.08 -8.05
N GLU A 116 -1.50 -14.95 -7.61
CA GLU A 116 -1.60 -14.48 -6.23
C GLU A 116 -2.83 -13.59 -6.02
N ASP A 117 -3.07 -12.66 -6.94
CA ASP A 117 -4.09 -11.63 -6.79
C ASP A 117 -5.48 -12.19 -7.10
N CYS A 118 -5.62 -13.02 -8.14
CA CYS A 118 -6.93 -13.56 -8.52
C CYS A 118 -7.43 -14.64 -7.56
N ARG A 119 -6.58 -15.18 -6.68
CA ARG A 119 -6.97 -16.13 -5.63
C ARG A 119 -7.96 -15.54 -4.65
N TYR A 120 -7.90 -14.23 -4.42
CA TYR A 120 -8.71 -13.49 -3.44
C TYR A 120 -9.65 -12.48 -4.11
N CYS A 121 -9.88 -12.58 -5.43
CA CYS A 121 -10.62 -11.60 -6.21
C CYS A 121 -12.06 -12.07 -6.49
N ASP A 122 -13.04 -11.35 -5.96
CA ASP A 122 -14.47 -11.63 -6.17
C ASP A 122 -14.93 -11.37 -7.62
N PHE A 123 -14.19 -10.54 -8.36
CA PHE A 123 -14.52 -10.17 -9.74
C PHE A 123 -14.02 -11.16 -10.80
N ARG A 124 -13.46 -12.31 -10.39
CA ARG A 124 -12.86 -13.29 -11.33
C ARG A 124 -13.83 -13.72 -12.43
N GLY A 125 -15.11 -13.94 -12.11
CA GLY A 125 -16.13 -14.33 -13.09
C GLY A 125 -16.43 -13.26 -14.15
N ALA A 126 -16.27 -11.98 -13.80
CA ALA A 126 -16.48 -10.84 -14.71
C ALA A 126 -15.22 -10.42 -15.47
N CYS A 127 -14.05 -10.97 -15.13
CA CYS A 127 -12.75 -10.48 -15.55
C CYS A 127 -12.33 -10.93 -16.98
N GLY A 128 -13.04 -11.90 -17.56
CA GLY A 128 -12.77 -12.46 -18.90
C GLY A 128 -11.69 -13.55 -18.93
N ALA A 129 -11.61 -14.30 -20.04
CA ALA A 129 -10.77 -15.51 -20.12
C ALA A 129 -9.30 -15.29 -20.55
N HIS A 130 -8.93 -14.11 -21.06
CA HIS A 130 -7.60 -13.83 -21.66
C HIS A 130 -6.81 -12.70 -20.95
N ILE A 131 -6.78 -12.76 -19.62
CA ILE A 131 -6.22 -11.73 -18.74
C ILE A 131 -4.68 -11.69 -18.82
N ASP A 132 -4.03 -12.86 -18.80
CA ASP A 132 -2.60 -12.98 -18.45
C ASP A 132 -1.65 -12.70 -19.62
N ALA A 133 -2.00 -13.09 -20.84
CA ALA A 133 -1.13 -12.88 -22.01
C ALA A 133 -1.07 -11.39 -22.41
N ASN A 134 -2.16 -10.66 -22.21
CA ASN A 134 -2.29 -9.28 -22.65
C ASN A 134 -1.61 -8.28 -21.71
N ILE A 135 -1.54 -8.56 -20.40
CA ILE A 135 -0.99 -7.59 -19.45
C ILE A 135 0.52 -7.41 -19.58
N LYS A 136 1.26 -8.50 -19.81
CA LYS A 136 2.72 -8.43 -19.98
C LYS A 136 3.10 -7.57 -21.18
N ALA A 137 2.52 -7.86 -22.35
CA ALA A 137 2.77 -7.09 -23.56
C ALA A 137 2.37 -5.61 -23.40
N LYS A 138 1.26 -5.32 -22.74
CA LYS A 138 0.83 -3.94 -22.44
C LYS A 138 1.83 -3.19 -21.55
N LEU A 139 2.38 -3.86 -20.53
CA LEU A 139 3.36 -3.26 -19.64
C LEU A 139 4.72 -3.06 -20.33
N GLU A 140 5.14 -4.00 -21.19
CA GLU A 140 6.40 -3.91 -21.95
C GLU A 140 6.35 -2.84 -23.06
N ASN A 141 5.17 -2.56 -23.61
CA ASN A 141 4.97 -1.50 -24.59
C ASN A 141 5.16 -0.11 -23.96
N ARG A 142 6.32 0.50 -24.18
CA ARG A 142 6.67 1.84 -23.67
C ARG A 142 5.88 2.97 -24.35
N ASP A 143 5.35 2.75 -25.56
CA ASP A 143 4.50 3.72 -26.26
C ASP A 143 3.10 3.83 -25.65
N ASN A 144 2.70 2.84 -24.84
CA ASN A 144 1.44 2.88 -24.10
C ASN A 144 1.55 3.83 -22.89
N ALA A 145 1.48 5.15 -23.13
CA ALA A 145 1.62 6.18 -22.10
C ALA A 145 0.64 6.02 -20.93
N VAL A 146 -0.54 5.45 -21.17
CA VAL A 146 -1.59 5.22 -20.16
C VAL A 146 -1.11 4.32 -19.00
N LEU A 147 -0.07 3.50 -19.20
CA LEU A 147 0.47 2.60 -18.17
C LEU A 147 1.79 3.08 -17.55
N GLU A 148 2.17 4.33 -17.77
CA GLU A 148 3.43 4.87 -17.25
C GLU A 148 3.50 4.81 -15.72
N SER A 149 2.48 5.30 -15.02
CA SER A 149 2.39 5.24 -13.55
C SER A 149 2.50 3.82 -13.04
N ARG A 150 1.83 2.86 -13.69
CA ARG A 150 1.92 1.45 -13.34
C ARG A 150 3.35 0.92 -13.49
N ARG A 151 4.06 1.23 -14.57
CA ARG A 151 5.47 0.83 -14.74
C ARG A 151 6.37 1.44 -13.69
N ARG A 152 6.24 2.74 -13.43
CA ARG A 152 7.00 3.44 -12.38
C ARG A 152 6.77 2.79 -11.01
N LEU A 153 5.53 2.42 -10.69
CA LEU A 153 5.22 1.70 -9.45
C LEU A 153 5.94 0.36 -9.35
N LEU A 154 6.08 -0.37 -10.45
CA LEU A 154 6.79 -1.66 -10.46
C LEU A 154 8.32 -1.52 -10.33
N GLU A 155 8.84 -0.35 -10.66
CA GLU A 155 10.25 0.03 -10.50
C GLU A 155 10.54 0.60 -9.10
N THR A 156 9.52 1.07 -8.36
CA THR A 156 9.68 1.51 -6.96
C THR A 156 10.15 0.38 -6.06
N LYS A 157 11.22 0.64 -5.30
CA LYS A 157 11.93 -0.34 -4.49
C LYS A 157 11.22 -0.74 -3.23
#